data_AF-A0A849TZY0-F1
#
_entry.id   AF-A0A849TZY0-F1
#
_cell.length_a   1.000
_cell.length_b   1.000
_cell.length_c   1.000
_cell.angle_alpha   90.00
_cell.angle_beta   90.00
_cell.angle_gamma   90.00
#
_symmetry.space_group_name_H-M   'P 1'
#
loop_
_entity.id
_entity.type
_entity.pdbx_description
1 polymer ?
#
loop_
_entity_poly.entity_id
_entity_poly.type
_entity_poly.pdbx_seq_one_letter_code
_entity_poly.pdbx_strand_id
1 'polypeptide(L)'
;MDDRLGESLMVSVQIFGQTLRAVVEESELEVPVTGPTTVKQLIEAHPAQLGPLRRYMTSREALITINKKIGSEDSPVRDGDVVKLSFQSRTSYDGNRDIPT
;
A
#
# COMPACT_ATOMS: atom_id res chain seq x y z
N MET A 1 28.62 -2.15 21.11
CA MET A 1 27.39 -1.39 21.39
C MET A 1 27.26 -0.45 20.22
N ASP A 2 26.73 -0.99 19.13
CA ASP A 2 26.83 -0.43 17.80
C ASP A 2 25.73 0.62 17.65
N ASP A 3 26.09 1.84 18.03
CA ASP A 3 25.34 3.06 17.76
C ASP A 3 25.47 3.39 16.25
N ARG A 4 24.70 2.68 15.42
CA ARG A 4 24.34 3.19 14.10
C ARG A 4 23.04 3.94 14.24
N LEU A 5 23.15 5.23 14.54
CA LEU A 5 22.12 6.23 14.32
C LEU A 5 21.52 6.07 12.91
N GLY A 6 20.37 5.37 12.85
CA GLY A 6 19.17 5.90 12.23
C GLY A 6 19.22 6.17 10.72
N GLU A 7 19.66 5.22 9.92
CA GLU A 7 19.05 5.10 8.58
C GLU A 7 17.67 4.47 8.79
N SER A 8 16.70 5.30 9.16
CA SER A 8 15.30 4.92 9.10
C SER A 8 15.00 4.59 7.65
N LEU A 9 14.91 3.31 7.31
CA LEU A 9 14.47 2.90 5.99
C LEU A 9 13.03 3.42 5.86
N MET A 10 12.75 4.29 4.89
CA MET A 10 11.45 4.95 4.77
C MET A 10 10.72 4.44 3.54
N VAL A 11 9.42 4.19 3.70
CA VAL A 11 8.51 3.91 2.59
C VAL A 11 7.47 5.02 2.57
N SER A 12 7.28 5.65 1.42
CA SER A 12 6.23 6.66 1.25
C SER A 12 4.92 5.97 0.89
N VAL A 13 3.90 6.11 1.73
CA VAL A 13 2.56 5.57 1.48
C VAL A 13 1.64 6.71 1.05
N GLN A 14 0.97 6.55 -0.08
CA GLN A 14 0.04 7.54 -0.62
C GLN A 14 -1.34 6.93 -0.85
N ILE A 15 -2.36 7.56 -0.27
CA ILE A 15 -3.75 7.11 -0.27
C ILE A 15 -4.58 7.98 -1.21
N PHE A 16 -5.19 7.33 -2.20
CA PHE A 16 -6.03 7.93 -3.23
C PHE A 16 -7.43 7.33 -3.25
N GLY A 17 -8.38 8.13 -3.74
CA GLY A 17 -9.80 7.79 -3.77
C GLY A 17 -10.50 8.23 -2.48
N GLN A 18 -11.64 8.90 -2.63
CA GLN A 18 -12.40 9.47 -1.51
C GLN A 18 -12.77 8.40 -0.47
N THR A 19 -13.07 7.18 -0.91
CA THR A 19 -13.40 6.06 -0.02
C THR A 19 -12.26 5.68 0.92
N LEU A 20 -11.02 5.57 0.41
CA LEU A 20 -9.88 5.25 1.26
C LEU A 20 -9.49 6.46 2.13
N ARG A 21 -9.50 7.66 1.56
CA ARG A 21 -9.20 8.90 2.29
C ARG A 21 -10.21 9.21 3.40
N ALA A 22 -11.44 8.71 3.31
CA ALA A 22 -12.45 8.90 4.35
C ALA A 22 -12.21 8.04 5.60
N VAL A 23 -11.35 7.03 5.52
CA VAL A 23 -11.06 6.11 6.64
C VAL A 23 -9.65 6.29 7.22
N VAL A 24 -8.85 7.21 6.68
CA VAL A 24 -7.52 7.55 7.17
C VAL A 24 -7.44 9.03 7.46
N GLU A 25 -6.61 9.41 8.44
CA GLU A 25 -6.40 10.82 8.78
C GLU A 25 -5.46 11.50 7.78
N GLU A 26 -4.38 10.81 7.41
CA GLU A 26 -3.36 11.31 6.49
C GLU A 26 -3.46 10.62 5.13
N SER A 27 -3.35 11.41 4.07
CA SER A 27 -3.41 10.90 2.69
C SER A 27 -2.04 10.58 2.10
N GLU A 28 -0.97 11.07 2.73
CA GLU A 28 0.42 10.78 2.36
C GLU A 28 1.22 10.78 3.66
N LEU A 29 2.02 9.74 3.87
CA LEU A 29 2.82 9.55 5.08
C LEU A 29 4.07 8.74 4.76
N GLU A 30 5.14 9.04 5.48
CA GLU A 30 6.39 8.28 5.43
C GLU A 30 6.44 7.34 6.64
N VAL A 31 6.51 6.04 6.37
CA VAL A 31 6.52 5.02 7.41
C VAL A 31 7.89 4.34 7.49
N PRO A 32 8.47 4.22 8.70
CA PRO A 32 9.74 3.52 8.88
C PRO A 32 9.56 2.01 8.68
N VAL A 33 10.54 1.39 8.04
CA VAL A 33 10.67 -0.06 7.91
C VAL A 33 11.96 -0.52 8.58
N THR A 34 11.91 -1.68 9.24
CA THR A 34 13.08 -2.23 9.97
C THR A 34 13.81 -3.31 9.18
N GLY A 35 13.34 -3.65 7.97
CA GLY A 35 13.92 -4.70 7.14
C GLY A 35 13.04 -5.02 5.93
N PRO A 36 13.35 -6.12 5.20
CA PRO A 36 12.51 -6.57 4.09
C PRO A 36 11.11 -6.89 4.59
N THR A 37 10.12 -6.18 4.07
CA THR A 37 8.72 -6.27 4.48
C THR A 37 7.83 -6.32 3.24
N THR A 38 6.55 -6.62 3.42
CA THR A 38 5.54 -6.56 2.35
C THR A 38 4.57 -5.41 2.57
N VAL A 39 3.80 -5.04 1.55
CA VAL A 39 2.75 -4.00 1.70
C VAL A 39 1.79 -4.34 2.84
N LYS A 40 1.43 -5.62 2.98
CA LYS A 40 0.61 -6.13 4.08
C LYS A 40 1.27 -5.88 5.44
N GLN A 41 2.51 -6.35 5.60
CA GLN A 41 3.24 -6.21 6.86
C GLN A 41 3.49 -4.75 7.22
N LEU A 42 3.74 -3.89 6.22
CA LEU A 42 3.87 -2.44 6.40
C LEU A 42 2.64 -1.82 7.07
N ILE A 43 1.46 -2.19 6.57
CA ILE A 43 0.17 -1.71 7.06
C ILE A 43 -0.15 -2.30 8.43
N GLU A 44 0.18 -3.57 8.66
CA GLU A 44 0.02 -4.23 9.96
C GLU A 44 0.95 -3.64 11.04
N ALA A 45 2.14 -3.18 10.66
CA ALA A 45 3.08 -2.52 11.55
C ALA A 45 2.64 -1.10 11.95
N HIS A 46 1.75 -0.47 11.18
CA HIS A 46 1.26 0.90 11.41
C HIS A 46 -0.27 0.94 11.55
N PRO A 47 -0.86 0.22 12.52
CA PRO A 47 -2.31 0.02 12.60
C PRO A 47 -3.08 1.31 12.89
N ALA A 48 -2.46 2.28 13.59
CA ALA A 48 -3.10 3.55 13.88
C ALA A 48 -3.37 4.39 12.61
N GLN A 49 -2.43 4.40 11.67
CA GLN A 49 -2.49 5.23 10.46
C GLN A 49 -3.07 4.47 9.27
N LEU A 50 -2.68 3.20 9.10
CA LEU A 50 -2.98 2.40 7.91
C LEU A 50 -3.95 1.24 8.17
N GLY A 51 -4.21 0.90 9.43
CA GLY A 51 -5.08 -0.22 9.82
C GLY A 51 -6.45 -0.22 9.14
N PRO A 52 -7.16 0.92 9.02
CA PRO A 52 -8.45 0.99 8.35
C PRO A 52 -8.42 0.59 6.86
N LEU A 53 -7.26 0.66 6.20
CA LEU A 53 -7.10 0.30 4.78
C LEU A 53 -7.10 -1.22 4.56
N ARG A 54 -6.79 -2.02 5.58
CA ARG A 54 -6.70 -3.49 5.48
C ARG A 54 -7.94 -4.12 4.87
N ARG A 55 -9.13 -3.68 5.28
CA ARG A 55 -10.41 -4.22 4.78
C ARG A 55 -10.53 -4.09 3.26
N TYR A 56 -10.04 -2.99 2.68
CA TYR A 56 -10.14 -2.72 1.26
C TYR A 56 -9.13 -3.55 0.46
N MET A 57 -7.96 -3.84 1.05
CA MET A 57 -7.00 -4.76 0.46
C MET A 57 -7.54 -6.19 0.45
N THR A 58 -8.07 -6.67 1.58
CA THR A 58 -8.65 -8.02 1.69
C THR A 58 -9.85 -8.21 0.78
N SER A 59 -10.70 -7.18 0.62
CA SER A 59 -11.83 -7.20 -0.33
C SER A 59 -11.42 -7.00 -1.80
N ARG A 60 -10.13 -6.77 -2.10
CA ARG A 60 -9.61 -6.40 -3.43
C ARG A 60 -10.22 -5.12 -4.01
N GLU A 61 -10.66 -4.22 -3.13
CA GLU A 61 -11.21 -2.90 -3.44
C GLU A 61 -10.12 -1.80 -3.39
N ALA A 62 -8.88 -2.16 -3.06
CA ALA A 62 -7.73 -1.29 -3.15
C ALA A 62 -6.77 -1.79 -4.24
N LEU A 63 -6.39 -0.90 -5.17
CA LEU A 63 -5.31 -1.10 -6.12
C LEU A 63 -4.00 -0.69 -5.44
N ILE A 64 -3.05 -1.61 -5.43
CA ILE A 64 -1.73 -1.41 -4.84
C ILE A 64 -0.75 -1.18 -5.98
N THR A 65 0.02 -0.10 -5.93
CA THR A 65 1.17 0.08 -6.83
C THR A 65 2.42 0.46 -6.07
N ILE A 66 3.54 -0.17 -6.39
CA ILE A 66 4.86 0.11 -5.82
C ILE A 66 5.70 0.71 -6.94
N ASN A 67 6.20 1.94 -6.77
CA ASN A 67 6.97 2.66 -7.80
C ASN A 67 6.28 2.64 -9.17
N LYS A 68 4.98 2.93 -9.19
CA LYS A 68 4.12 2.95 -10.39
C LYS A 68 3.87 1.58 -11.05
N LYS A 69 4.35 0.48 -10.46
CA LYS A 69 4.08 -0.89 -10.92
C LYS A 69 2.96 -1.51 -10.10
N ILE A 70 2.03 -2.21 -10.75
CA ILE A 70 0.94 -2.92 -10.05
C ILE A 70 1.56 -4.01 -9.17
N GLY A 71 1.13 -4.04 -7.91
CA GLY A 71 1.54 -5.01 -6.92
C GLY A 71 0.34 -5.62 -6.19
N SER A 72 0.64 -6.41 -5.18
CA SER A 72 -0.28 -7.11 -4.30
C SER A 72 0.08 -6.85 -2.84
N GLU A 73 -0.74 -7.32 -1.91
CA GLU A 73 -0.45 -7.22 -0.47
C GLU A 73 0.86 -7.94 -0.08
N ASP A 74 1.19 -9.02 -0.78
CA ASP A 74 2.41 -9.81 -0.57
C ASP A 74 3.63 -9.27 -1.33
N SER A 75 3.46 -8.19 -2.11
CA SER A 75 4.59 -7.60 -2.84
C SER A 75 5.60 -6.99 -1.87
N PRO A 76 6.90 -7.25 -2.09
CA PRO A 76 7.95 -6.73 -1.22
C PRO A 76 8.09 -5.22 -1.38
N VAL A 77 8.33 -4.54 -0.27
CA VAL A 77 8.64 -3.11 -0.22
C VAL A 77 9.95 -2.88 0.55
N ARG A 78 10.66 -1.84 0.14
CA ARG A 78 12.01 -1.49 0.61
C ARG A 78 12.11 0.01 0.80
N ASP A 79 13.18 0.42 1.47
CA ASP A 79 13.56 1.82 1.56
C ASP A 79 13.48 2.56 0.23
N GLY A 80 12.91 3.77 0.26
CA GLY A 80 12.69 4.64 -0.89
C GLY A 80 11.54 4.22 -1.80
N ASP A 81 10.85 3.11 -1.51
CA ASP A 81 9.68 2.73 -2.30
C ASP A 81 8.50 3.67 -2.04
N VAL A 82 7.75 3.93 -3.11
CA VAL A 82 6.48 4.65 -3.04
C VAL A 82 5.34 3.65 -3.22
N VAL A 83 4.59 3.42 -2.15
CA VAL A 83 3.41 2.55 -2.11
C VAL A 83 2.16 3.41 -2.27
N LYS A 84 1.49 3.26 -3.40
CA LYS A 84 0.20 3.91 -3.66
C LYS A 84 -0.95 2.94 -3.42
N LEU A 85 -1.93 3.39 -2.66
CA LEU A 85 -3.20 2.70 -2.43
C LEU A 85 -4.30 3.53 -3.07
N SER A 86 -5.06 2.96 -4.00
CA SER A 86 -6.16 3.65 -4.68
C SER A 86 -7.44 2.84 -4.57
N PHE A 87 -8.55 3.46 -4.18
CA PHE A 87 -9.84 2.76 -4.22
C PHE A 87 -10.15 2.35 -5.67
N GLN A 88 -10.43 1.06 -5.88
CA GLN A 88 -11.00 0.53 -7.11
C GLN A 88 -12.35 -0.07 -6.78
N SER A 89 -13.42 0.54 -7.28
CA SER A 89 -14.75 -0.07 -7.22
C SER A 89 -14.74 -1.33 -8.07
N ARG A 90 -15.43 -2.37 -7.61
CA ARG A 90 -15.56 -3.68 -8.27
C ARG A 90 -16.23 -3.64 -9.65
N THR A 91 -16.54 -2.44 -10.15
CA THR A 91 -16.97 -2.18 -11.53
C THR A 91 -15.79 -2.39 -12.48
N SER A 92 -15.52 -3.66 -12.76
CA SER A 92 -14.79 -4.18 -13.91
C SER A 92 -13.28 -3.89 -13.98
N TYR A 93 -12.50 -4.80 -13.40
CA TYR A 93 -11.38 -5.39 -14.14
C TYR A 93 -11.64 -6.90 -14.27
N ASP A 94 -12.72 -7.22 -15.00
CA ASP A 94 -12.87 -8.54 -15.60
C ASP A 94 -11.90 -8.58 -16.79
N GLY A 95 -10.77 -9.22 -16.56
CA GLY A 95 -9.72 -9.42 -17.56
C GLY A 95 -10.10 -10.47 -18.61
N ASN A 96 -11.37 -10.83 -18.79
CA ASN A 96 -11.81 -11.53 -19.98
C ASN A 96 -12.19 -10.48 -21.03
N ARG A 97 -11.17 -9.88 -21.66
CA ARG A 97 -11.39 -9.34 -23.00
C ARG A 97 -11.70 -10.54 -23.88
N ASP A 98 -12.98 -10.84 -24.04
CA ASP A 98 -13.51 -11.58 -25.17
C ASP A 98 -12.82 -11.04 -26.43
N ILE A 99 -11.96 -11.87 -27.02
CA ILE A 99 -11.49 -11.68 -28.39
C ILE A 99 -12.69 -11.99 -29.29
N PRO A 100 -13.29 -11.01 -29.99
CA PRO A 100 -14.24 -11.38 -31.03
C PRO A 100 -13.50 -12.16 -32.11
N THR A 101 -14.00 -13.37 -32.39
CA THR A 101 -13.57 -14.26 -33.50
C THR A 101 -13.83 -13.61 -34.85
#